data_AF-C8PCP5-F1
#
_entry.id   AF-C8PCP5-F1
#
_cell.length_a   1.000
_cell.length_b   1.000
_cell.length_c   1.000
_cell.angle_alpha   90.00
_cell.angle_beta   90.00
_cell.angle_gamma   90.00
#
_symmetry.space_group_name_H-M   'P 1'
#
loop_
_entity.id
_entity.type
_entity.pdbx_description
1 polymer ?
#
loop_
_entity_poly.entity_id
_entity_poly.type
_entity_poly.pdbx_seq_one_letter_code
_entity_poly.pdbx_strand_id
1 'polypeptide(L)'
;MLRKFKSLFCKSDINMTFNPMKVKINGLQYYLRKADSSDIVNILDLQYQLCPRPLCWNIKYLTTEITNPENIYLVLYCRQQLAAVLGLKMSSDEGHIAFIGVKLEYQFQGIGTLLLQQAITLVRNNYIDKITLEVNVKNVHAQRIYRKMGFTPDSIRKNYYATLQEDAINMVLKL
;
A
#
# COMPACT_ATOMS: atom_id res chain seq x y z
N MET A 1 2.75 -13.27 -40.05
CA MET A 1 1.82 -14.08 -39.22
C MET A 1 2.59 -14.71 -38.07
N LEU A 2 2.67 -14.02 -36.92
CA LEU A 2 3.30 -14.55 -35.70
C LEU A 2 2.45 -14.14 -34.48
N ARG A 3 1.18 -14.55 -34.49
CA ARG A 3 0.22 -14.37 -33.38
C ARG A 3 -0.20 -15.73 -32.83
N LYS A 4 0.74 -16.60 -32.44
CA LYS A 4 0.41 -17.87 -31.78
C LYS A 4 1.54 -18.34 -30.84
N PHE A 5 1.91 -17.54 -29.84
CA PHE A 5 2.66 -18.01 -28.66
C PHE A 5 2.38 -17.09 -27.45
N LYS A 6 1.10 -16.89 -27.12
CA LYS A 6 0.68 -16.20 -25.88
C LYS A 6 -0.22 -17.06 -24.98
N SER A 7 -0.19 -18.39 -25.17
CA SER A 7 -0.87 -19.33 -24.29
C SER A 7 0.08 -20.49 -24.03
N LEU A 8 0.82 -20.42 -22.92
CA LEU A 8 1.52 -21.53 -22.21
C LEU A 8 2.64 -20.99 -21.29
N PHE A 9 2.35 -19.99 -20.45
CA PHE A 9 3.15 -19.69 -19.24
C PHE A 9 2.13 -19.23 -18.20
N CYS A 10 1.61 -20.19 -17.44
CA CYS A 10 1.83 -20.37 -15.99
C CYS A 10 1.12 -19.28 -15.18
N LYS A 11 0.28 -19.68 -14.22
CA LYS A 11 -0.13 -18.77 -13.13
C LYS A 11 1.15 -18.09 -12.66
N SER A 12 1.22 -16.76 -12.73
CA SER A 12 2.37 -16.03 -12.22
C SER A 12 2.51 -16.42 -10.76
N ASP A 13 3.56 -17.15 -10.39
CA ASP A 13 3.90 -17.41 -9.00
C ASP A 13 4.37 -16.09 -8.40
N ILE A 14 3.42 -15.25 -7.99
CA ILE A 14 3.68 -13.94 -7.40
C ILE A 14 4.52 -14.17 -6.13
N ASN A 15 5.73 -13.64 -6.15
CA ASN A 15 6.65 -13.72 -5.04
C ASN A 15 6.40 -12.57 -4.06
N MET A 16 5.83 -12.92 -2.90
CA MET A 16 5.56 -12.02 -1.78
C MET A 16 6.53 -12.16 -0.62
N THR A 17 7.73 -12.69 -0.87
CA THR A 17 8.79 -12.73 0.15
C THR A 17 9.29 -11.32 0.42
N PHE A 18 9.34 -10.95 1.70
CA PHE A 18 9.89 -9.69 2.17
C PHE A 18 10.84 -9.96 3.34
N ASN A 19 12.10 -9.54 3.19
CA ASN A 19 13.09 -9.68 4.25
C ASN A 19 12.92 -8.54 5.26
N PRO A 20 12.65 -8.82 6.54
CA PRO A 20 12.55 -7.78 7.54
C PRO A 20 13.81 -6.93 7.63
N MET A 21 13.66 -5.63 7.87
CA MET A 21 14.78 -4.70 7.91
C MET A 21 14.64 -3.69 9.03
N LYS A 22 15.78 -3.27 9.58
CA LYS A 22 15.86 -2.14 10.52
C LYS A 22 16.24 -0.89 9.75
N VAL A 23 15.54 0.21 9.99
CA VAL A 23 15.85 1.51 9.38
C VAL A 23 15.96 2.58 10.44
N LYS A 24 16.86 3.54 10.23
CA LYS A 24 17.04 4.68 11.14
C LYS A 24 16.53 5.93 10.47
N ILE A 25 15.53 6.58 11.07
CA ILE A 25 14.91 7.81 10.57
C ILE A 25 14.93 8.81 11.72
N ASN A 26 15.51 10.00 11.49
CA ASN A 26 15.61 11.06 12.50
C ASN A 26 16.14 10.60 13.87
N GLY A 27 17.13 9.69 13.87
CA GLY A 27 17.72 9.16 15.10
C GLY A 27 16.97 7.98 15.73
N LEU A 28 15.71 7.76 15.37
CA LEU A 28 14.89 6.64 15.86
C LEU A 28 15.10 5.38 15.02
N GLN A 29 15.08 4.23 15.68
CA GLN A 29 15.14 2.92 15.03
C GLN A 29 13.73 2.39 14.79
N TYR A 30 13.49 1.97 13.56
CA TYR A 30 12.26 1.32 13.13
C TYR A 30 12.55 -0.09 12.64
N TYR A 31 11.55 -0.95 12.76
CA TYR A 31 11.57 -2.31 12.25
C TYR A 31 10.44 -2.49 11.25
N LEU A 32 10.80 -2.74 9.99
CA LEU A 32 9.88 -2.98 8.89
C LEU A 32 9.81 -4.48 8.62
N ARG A 33 8.61 -5.05 8.60
CA ARG A 33 8.38 -6.46 8.26
C ARG A 33 7.04 -6.67 7.57
N LYS A 34 6.85 -7.87 7.03
CA LYS A 34 5.52 -8.36 6.65
C LYS A 34 4.64 -8.48 7.90
N ALA A 35 3.39 -8.06 7.78
CA ALA A 35 2.37 -8.19 8.81
C ALA A 35 1.92 -9.65 8.96
N ASP A 36 1.49 -10.01 10.16
CA ASP A 36 0.84 -11.27 10.46
C ASP A 36 -0.49 -11.03 11.20
N SER A 37 -1.16 -12.11 11.63
CA SER A 37 -2.46 -12.01 12.29
C SER A 37 -2.43 -11.22 13.61
N SER A 38 -1.28 -11.12 14.29
CA SER A 38 -1.14 -10.33 15.52
C SER A 38 -1.19 -8.81 15.26
N ASP A 39 -0.95 -8.36 14.03
CA ASP A 39 -0.97 -6.94 13.67
C ASP A 39 -2.38 -6.40 13.38
N ILE A 40 -3.37 -7.27 13.18
CA ILE A 40 -4.72 -6.89 12.73
C ILE A 40 -5.32 -5.81 13.63
N VAL A 41 -5.22 -5.98 14.95
CA VAL A 41 -5.76 -5.02 15.92
C VAL A 41 -5.04 -3.68 15.83
N ASN A 42 -3.70 -3.68 15.71
CA ASN A 42 -2.92 -2.45 15.60
C ASN A 42 -3.19 -1.72 14.27
N ILE A 43 -3.37 -2.45 13.17
CA ILE A 43 -3.72 -1.87 11.86
C ILE A 43 -5.12 -1.25 11.91
N LEU A 44 -6.08 -1.90 12.57
CA LEU A 44 -7.43 -1.35 12.77
C LEU A 44 -7.42 -0.11 13.66
N ASP A 45 -6.64 -0.11 14.74
CA ASP A 45 -6.48 1.06 15.60
C ASP A 45 -5.83 2.23 14.86
N LEU A 46 -4.79 1.97 14.07
CA LEU A 46 -4.19 2.98 13.21
C LEU A 46 -5.19 3.52 12.18
N GLN A 47 -5.97 2.65 11.55
CA GLN A 47 -7.03 3.07 10.62
C GLN A 47 -8.06 3.96 11.33
N TYR A 48 -8.42 3.63 12.58
CA TYR A 48 -9.34 4.44 13.37
C TYR A 48 -8.82 5.85 13.65
N GLN A 49 -7.52 5.99 13.85
CA GLN A 49 -6.89 7.29 14.09
C GLN A 49 -6.76 8.13 12.80
N LEU A 50 -6.66 7.49 11.63
CA LEU A 50 -6.37 8.17 10.36
C LEU A 50 -7.59 8.40 9.47
N CYS A 51 -8.61 7.55 9.57
CA CYS A 51 -9.74 7.53 8.64
C CYS A 51 -11.04 7.98 9.31
N PRO A 52 -11.90 8.72 8.58
CA PRO A 52 -13.24 9.01 9.05
C PRO A 52 -14.07 7.74 9.16
N ARG A 53 -15.09 7.77 10.02
CA ARG A 53 -15.99 6.64 10.23
C ARG A 53 -17.13 6.61 9.21
N PRO A 54 -17.67 5.42 8.87
CA PRO A 54 -17.22 4.07 9.25
C PRO A 54 -15.85 3.70 8.66
N LEU A 55 -15.16 2.77 9.33
CA LEU A 55 -13.87 2.26 8.88
C LEU A 55 -14.01 1.54 7.53
N CYS A 56 -13.01 1.72 6.67
CA CYS A 56 -12.93 1.06 5.38
C CYS A 56 -12.88 -0.46 5.56
N TRP A 57 -12.21 -0.96 6.60
CA TRP A 57 -12.02 -2.39 6.84
C TRP A 57 -12.41 -2.83 8.24
N ASN A 58 -13.03 -4.00 8.32
CA ASN A 58 -13.28 -4.71 9.58
C ASN A 58 -12.24 -5.84 9.75
N ILE A 59 -12.28 -6.49 10.93
CA ILE A 59 -11.39 -7.62 11.26
C ILE A 59 -11.43 -8.69 10.18
N LYS A 60 -12.62 -9.11 9.75
CA LYS A 60 -12.79 -10.17 8.74
C LYS A 60 -12.09 -9.83 7.42
N TYR A 61 -12.28 -8.61 6.92
CA TYR A 61 -11.64 -8.14 5.70
C TYR A 61 -10.11 -8.18 5.83
N LEU A 62 -9.56 -7.57 6.90
CA LEU A 62 -8.10 -7.56 7.10
C LEU A 62 -7.51 -8.96 7.29
N THR A 63 -8.21 -9.88 7.96
CA THR A 63 -7.79 -11.28 8.06
C THR A 63 -7.69 -11.91 6.68
N THR A 64 -8.70 -11.76 5.82
CA THR A 64 -8.65 -12.25 4.44
C THR A 64 -7.50 -11.64 3.67
N GLU A 65 -7.26 -10.34 3.82
CA GLU A 65 -6.20 -9.66 3.08
C GLU A 65 -4.80 -10.09 3.52
N ILE A 66 -4.54 -10.23 4.82
CA ILE A 66 -3.23 -10.62 5.37
C ILE A 66 -2.91 -12.10 5.09
N THR A 67 -3.94 -12.95 5.02
CA THR A 67 -3.77 -14.39 4.73
C THR A 67 -3.71 -14.71 3.24
N ASN A 68 -4.11 -13.76 2.37
CA ASN A 68 -4.04 -13.96 0.93
C ASN A 68 -2.57 -13.99 0.46
N PRO A 69 -2.13 -15.05 -0.25
CA PRO A 69 -0.76 -15.19 -0.73
C PRO A 69 -0.34 -14.12 -1.76
N GLU A 70 -1.29 -13.51 -2.47
CA GLU A 70 -1.04 -12.46 -3.47
C GLU A 70 -1.07 -11.04 -2.89
N ASN A 71 -1.25 -10.94 -1.56
CA ASN A 71 -1.21 -9.69 -0.86
C ASN A 71 0.01 -9.63 0.07
N ILE A 72 0.49 -8.41 0.31
CA ILE A 72 1.48 -8.14 1.33
C ILE A 72 1.13 -6.86 2.07
N TYR A 73 1.07 -6.98 3.39
CA TYR A 73 0.98 -5.84 4.28
C TYR A 73 2.33 -5.64 4.93
N LEU A 74 2.89 -4.46 4.81
CA LEU A 74 4.13 -4.06 5.46
C LEU A 74 3.79 -3.19 6.68
N VAL A 75 4.33 -3.56 7.83
CA VAL A 75 4.15 -2.82 9.09
C VAL A 75 5.50 -2.28 9.55
N LEU A 76 5.52 -1.00 9.89
CA LEU A 76 6.69 -0.31 10.41
C LEU A 76 6.47 -0.01 11.89
N TYR A 77 7.26 -0.65 12.75
CA TYR A 77 7.22 -0.42 14.19
C TYR A 77 8.34 0.49 14.65
N CYS A 78 8.02 1.44 15.53
CA CYS A 78 8.99 2.15 16.35
C CYS A 78 8.83 1.65 17.78
N ARG A 79 9.87 0.99 18.32
CA ARG A 79 9.78 0.28 19.60
C ARG A 79 8.62 -0.75 19.56
N GLN A 80 7.56 -0.56 20.36
CA GLN A 80 6.37 -1.43 20.40
C GLN A 80 5.13 -0.78 19.75
N GLN A 81 5.28 0.40 19.12
CA GLN A 81 4.17 1.13 18.53
C GLN A 81 4.18 1.00 17.01
N LEU A 82 3.02 0.68 16.44
CA LEU A 82 2.83 0.69 15.00
C LEU A 82 2.89 2.14 14.50
N ALA A 83 3.95 2.46 13.76
CA ALA A 83 4.17 3.79 13.22
C ALA A 83 3.49 3.98 11.85
N ALA A 84 3.49 2.93 11.03
CA ALA A 84 2.88 2.97 9.70
C ALA A 84 2.56 1.58 9.15
N VAL A 85 1.66 1.54 8.17
CA VAL A 85 1.29 0.34 7.42
C VAL A 85 1.12 0.67 5.94
N LEU A 86 1.45 -0.28 5.07
CA LEU A 86 1.10 -0.28 3.65
C LEU A 86 0.55 -1.64 3.26
N GLY A 87 -0.64 -1.68 2.65
CA GLY A 87 -1.22 -2.88 2.04
C GLY A 87 -1.07 -2.82 0.53
N LEU A 88 -0.42 -3.84 -0.04
CA LEU A 88 -0.24 -4.02 -1.48
C LEU A 88 -0.90 -5.33 -1.90
N LYS A 89 -1.77 -5.26 -2.90
CA LYS A 89 -2.39 -6.41 -3.55
C LYS A 89 -1.76 -6.58 -4.92
N MET A 90 -1.37 -7.78 -5.31
CA MET A 90 -0.86 -8.03 -6.64
C MET A 90 -1.81 -8.88 -7.46
N SER A 91 -1.71 -8.66 -8.77
CA SER A 91 -2.32 -9.47 -9.82
C SER A 91 -1.26 -9.70 -10.89
N SER A 92 -1.57 -10.42 -11.98
CA SER A 92 -0.65 -10.55 -13.11
C SER A 92 -0.34 -9.24 -13.83
N ASP A 93 -1.21 -8.23 -13.67
CA ASP A 93 -1.21 -7.02 -14.51
C ASP A 93 -0.82 -5.76 -13.73
N GLU A 94 -0.99 -5.75 -12.41
CA GLU A 94 -0.68 -4.58 -11.58
C GLU A 94 -0.47 -4.89 -10.10
N GLY A 95 0.28 -3.99 -9.45
CA GLY A 95 0.29 -3.84 -7.99
C GLY A 95 -0.64 -2.73 -7.54
N HIS A 96 -1.59 -3.05 -6.70
CA HIS A 96 -2.56 -2.09 -6.19
C HIS A 96 -2.29 -1.77 -4.72
N ILE A 97 -1.98 -0.51 -4.41
CA ILE A 97 -1.83 -0.05 -3.03
C ILE A 97 -3.21 0.21 -2.44
N ALA A 98 -3.74 -0.79 -1.73
CA ALA A 98 -5.06 -0.75 -1.13
C ALA A 98 -5.15 0.21 0.07
N PHE A 99 -4.04 0.41 0.78
CA PHE A 99 -3.95 1.37 1.89
C PHE A 99 -2.52 1.74 2.20
N ILE A 100 -2.32 2.98 2.59
CA ILE A 100 -1.08 3.45 3.19
C ILE A 100 -1.45 4.45 4.28
N GLY A 101 -0.94 4.21 5.49
CA GLY A 101 -1.22 5.02 6.66
C GLY A 101 0.04 5.20 7.48
N VAL A 102 0.31 6.44 7.87
CA VAL A 102 1.39 6.80 8.80
C VAL A 102 0.75 7.52 9.97
N LYS A 103 0.97 7.04 11.20
CA LYS A 103 0.45 7.66 12.41
C LYS A 103 0.94 9.11 12.51
N LEU A 104 0.07 10.03 12.96
CA LEU A 104 0.30 11.48 12.90
C LEU A 104 1.66 11.91 13.47
N GLU A 105 2.07 11.37 14.62
CA GLU A 105 3.34 11.67 15.28
C GLU A 105 4.60 11.25 14.50
N TYR A 106 4.45 10.35 13.51
CA TYR A 106 5.53 9.87 12.64
C TYR A 106 5.47 10.41 11.21
N GLN A 107 4.50 11.30 10.91
CA GLN A 107 4.38 11.91 9.57
C GLN A 107 5.49 12.94 9.29
N PHE A 108 5.65 13.29 8.02
CA PHE A 108 6.65 14.26 7.53
C PHE A 108 8.13 13.88 7.75
N GLN A 109 8.40 12.61 8.07
CA GLN A 109 9.76 12.08 8.28
C GLN A 109 10.27 11.19 7.15
N GLY A 110 9.55 11.12 6.02
CA GLY A 110 9.89 10.26 4.88
C GLY A 110 9.39 8.81 4.98
N ILE A 111 8.66 8.44 6.04
CA ILE A 111 8.12 7.08 6.21
C ILE A 111 7.19 6.65 5.08
N GLY A 112 6.27 7.52 4.65
CA GLY A 112 5.38 7.20 3.52
C GLY A 112 6.17 6.95 2.22
N THR A 113 7.20 7.76 1.96
CA THR A 113 8.13 7.56 0.84
C THR A 113 8.86 6.22 0.95
N LEU A 114 9.36 5.87 2.14
CA LEU A 114 10.02 4.59 2.38
C LEU A 114 9.09 3.41 2.07
N LEU A 115 7.85 3.43 2.55
CA LEU A 115 6.87 2.37 2.26
C LEU A 115 6.55 2.27 0.77
N LEU A 116 6.36 3.40 0.08
CA LEU A 116 6.13 3.42 -1.37
C LEU A 116 7.32 2.85 -2.16
N GLN A 117 8.56 3.13 -1.74
CA GLN A 117 9.75 2.55 -2.36
C GLN A 117 9.79 1.03 -2.20
N GLN A 118 9.38 0.51 -1.04
CA GLN A 118 9.28 -0.94 -0.82
C GLN A 118 8.19 -1.57 -1.71
N ALA A 119 7.02 -0.93 -1.81
CA ALA A 119 5.96 -1.39 -2.72
C ALA A 119 6.45 -1.41 -4.19
N ILE A 120 7.13 -0.35 -4.63
CA ILE A 120 7.72 -0.29 -5.98
C ILE A 120 8.71 -1.42 -6.23
N THR A 121 9.57 -1.69 -5.24
CA THR A 121 10.57 -2.77 -5.33
C THR A 121 9.90 -4.14 -5.42
N LEU A 122 8.88 -4.38 -4.60
CA LEU A 122 8.12 -5.64 -4.61
C LEU A 122 7.43 -5.88 -5.97
N VAL A 123 6.79 -4.85 -6.53
CA VAL A 123 6.12 -4.97 -7.83
C VAL A 123 7.13 -5.22 -8.96
N ARG A 124 8.26 -4.50 -8.97
CA ARG A 124 9.33 -4.72 -9.95
C ARG A 124 9.94 -6.12 -9.89
N ASN A 125 10.13 -6.65 -8.69
CA ASN A 125 10.65 -8.01 -8.49
C ASN A 125 9.69 -9.09 -9.00
N ASN A 126 8.41 -8.75 -9.18
CA ASN A 126 7.40 -9.59 -9.81
C ASN A 126 7.24 -9.34 -11.31
N TYR A 127 8.13 -8.55 -11.93
CA TYR A 127 8.12 -8.20 -13.35
C TYR A 127 6.84 -7.50 -13.83
N ILE A 128 6.18 -6.80 -12.91
CA ILE A 128 4.95 -6.05 -13.20
C ILE A 128 5.31 -4.59 -13.42
N ASP A 129 4.71 -3.99 -14.45
CA ASP A 129 5.09 -2.70 -15.01
C ASP A 129 4.18 -1.54 -14.56
N LYS A 130 3.25 -1.80 -13.63
CA LYS A 130 2.22 -0.84 -13.24
C LYS A 130 1.85 -0.94 -11.76
N ILE A 131 1.76 0.22 -11.11
CA ILE A 131 1.22 0.38 -9.76
C ILE A 131 0.05 1.35 -9.77
N THR A 132 -1.03 1.01 -9.08
CA THR A 132 -2.24 1.83 -8.96
C THR A 132 -2.56 2.13 -7.51
N LEU A 133 -3.24 3.26 -7.27
CA LEU A 133 -3.83 3.64 -5.98
C LEU A 133 -4.95 4.65 -6.17
N GLU A 134 -5.87 4.70 -5.22
CA GLU A 134 -6.80 5.82 -5.07
C GLU A 134 -6.36 6.77 -3.97
N VAL A 135 -6.53 8.07 -4.22
CA VAL A 135 -6.34 9.11 -3.22
C VAL A 135 -7.47 10.12 -3.25
N ASN A 136 -7.95 10.53 -2.08
CA ASN A 136 -8.96 11.56 -1.96
C ASN A 136 -8.51 12.88 -2.63
N VAL A 137 -9.41 13.49 -3.41
CA VAL A 137 -9.14 14.76 -4.12
C VAL A 137 -8.70 15.89 -3.19
N LYS A 138 -9.12 15.87 -1.92
CA LYS A 138 -8.74 16.87 -0.90
C LYS A 138 -7.44 16.52 -0.17
N ASN A 139 -6.91 15.30 -0.28
CA ASN A 139 -5.66 14.90 0.37
C ASN A 139 -4.43 15.36 -0.43
N VAL A 140 -4.22 16.67 -0.46
CA VAL A 140 -3.13 17.32 -1.20
C VAL A 140 -1.74 16.85 -0.74
N HIS A 141 -1.59 16.46 0.53
CA HIS A 141 -0.33 15.99 1.07
C HIS A 141 0.07 14.64 0.46
N ALA A 142 -0.83 13.65 0.48
CA ALA A 142 -0.58 12.34 -0.11
C ALA A 142 -0.37 12.45 -1.62
N GLN A 143 -1.20 13.22 -2.32
CA GLN A 143 -1.03 13.48 -3.75
C GLN A 143 0.35 14.03 -4.09
N ARG A 144 0.89 14.96 -3.29
CA ARG A 144 2.24 15.50 -3.49
C ARG A 144 3.32 14.43 -3.34
N ILE A 145 3.18 13.52 -2.37
CA ILE A 145 4.12 12.40 -2.20
C ILE A 145 4.04 11.47 -3.40
N TYR A 146 2.84 11.08 -3.84
CA TYR A 146 2.67 10.19 -4.99
C TYR A 146 3.25 10.80 -6.27
N ARG A 147 3.00 12.08 -6.55
CA ARG A 147 3.60 12.78 -7.70
C ARG A 147 5.13 12.81 -7.64
N LYS A 148 5.72 13.04 -6.46
CA LYS A 148 7.18 12.98 -6.27
C LYS A 148 7.76 11.58 -6.53
N MET A 149 6.96 10.54 -6.31
CA MET A 149 7.31 9.15 -6.61
C MET A 149 7.04 8.75 -8.07
N GLY A 150 6.60 9.69 -8.92
CA GLY A 150 6.34 9.46 -10.34
C GLY A 150 4.91 9.01 -10.67
N PHE A 151 4.02 8.90 -9.68
CA PHE A 151 2.61 8.61 -9.96
C PHE A 151 1.96 9.79 -10.69
N THR A 152 1.14 9.46 -11.68
CA THR A 152 0.38 10.42 -12.49
C THR A 152 -1.12 10.18 -12.30
N PRO A 153 -1.96 11.22 -12.31
CA PRO A 153 -3.41 11.04 -12.28
C PRO A 153 -3.88 10.39 -13.59
N ASP A 154 -4.76 9.40 -13.47
CA ASP A 154 -5.33 8.67 -14.61
C ASP A 154 -6.82 8.97 -14.78
N SER A 155 -7.59 8.90 -13.71
CA SER A 155 -9.04 9.10 -13.74
C SER A 155 -9.60 9.59 -12.41
N ILE A 156 -10.83 10.12 -12.41
CA ILE A 156 -11.57 10.51 -11.21
C ILE A 156 -12.67 9.48 -10.94
N ARG A 157 -12.69 8.92 -9.74
CA ARG A 157 -13.75 8.06 -9.23
C ARG A 157 -14.71 8.88 -8.40
N LYS A 158 -15.87 9.20 -8.98
CA LYS A 158 -16.89 10.02 -8.32
C LYS A 158 -17.47 9.32 -7.09
N ASN A 159 -17.65 10.05 -6.00
CA ASN A 159 -18.23 9.56 -4.73
C ASN A 159 -17.56 8.27 -4.21
N TYR A 160 -16.27 8.07 -4.49
CA TYR A 160 -15.54 6.88 -4.08
C TYR A 160 -15.47 6.77 -2.55
N TYR A 161 -15.21 7.89 -1.87
CA TYR A 161 -15.32 7.98 -0.41
C TYR A 161 -16.75 8.39 -0.06
N ALA A 162 -17.70 7.46 -0.23
CA ALA A 162 -19.14 7.70 -0.13
C ALA A 162 -19.57 8.38 1.18
N THR A 163 -18.91 8.04 2.29
CA THR A 163 -19.20 8.59 3.64
C THR A 163 -18.87 10.08 3.75
N LEU A 164 -17.90 10.54 2.97
CA LEU A 164 -17.49 11.95 2.88
C LEU A 164 -18.15 12.68 1.72
N GLN A 165 -18.84 11.96 0.83
CA GLN A 165 -19.30 12.47 -0.47
C GLN A 165 -18.14 13.10 -1.26
N GLU A 166 -17.00 12.42 -1.24
CA GLU A 166 -15.76 12.91 -1.85
C GLU A 166 -15.26 11.97 -2.94
N ASP A 167 -14.73 12.58 -3.98
CA ASP A 167 -14.14 11.89 -5.12
C ASP A 167 -12.73 11.37 -4.79
N ALA A 168 -12.32 10.34 -5.51
CA ALA A 168 -10.93 9.89 -5.52
C ALA A 168 -10.27 10.13 -6.88
N ILE A 169 -8.98 10.42 -6.86
CA ILE A 169 -8.12 10.39 -8.03
C ILE A 169 -7.49 8.99 -8.07
N ASN A 170 -7.75 8.25 -9.14
CA ASN A 170 -6.95 7.09 -9.49
C ASN A 170 -5.59 7.58 -9.99
N MET A 171 -4.51 7.12 -9.35
CA MET A 171 -3.15 7.47 -9.73
C MET A 171 -2.39 6.22 -10.16
N VAL A 172 -1.57 6.36 -11.19
CA VAL A 172 -0.82 5.27 -11.81
C VAL A 172 0.65 5.62 -11.91
N LEU A 173 1.50 4.67 -11.51
CA LEU A 173 2.94 4.68 -11.78
C LEU A 173 3.25 3.56 -12.76
N LYS A 174 3.82 3.92 -13.92
CA LYS A 174 4.42 2.95 -14.85
C LYS A 174 5.88 2.74 -14.46
N LEU A 175 6.33 1.49 -14.38
CA LEU A 175 7.60 1.09 -13.75
C LEU A 175 8.77 0.88 -14.71
#